data_AF-A0A9E3ZCF7-F1
#
_entry.id   AF-A0A9E3ZCF7-F1
#
_cell.length_a   1.000
_cell.length_b   1.000
_cell.length_c   1.000
_cell.angle_alpha   90.00
_cell.angle_beta   90.00
_cell.angle_gamma   90.00
#
_symmetry.space_group_name_H-M   'P 1'
#
loop_
_entity.id
_entity.type
_entity.pdbx_description
1 polymer ?
#
loop_
_entity_poly.entity_id
_entity_poly.type
_entity_poly.pdbx_seq_one_letter_code
_entity_poly.pdbx_strand_id
1 'polypeptide(L)'
;MIEDLIDIVVLGFLLLIAVAAIRLRDLFAVVMLFGIYSLLTAVLFMDLDAVDVAFTEAAVGAGVTTVLMLSSLRLVGRWEKRPMHGPLLPLLVVTITGGALIYGLSDAPLLGDASAPAHHHVAPHYLQQGLAEVGMPNIVTAVLASYRGYDTFGETFVIFTAGLTVLMLLGTGSATDVRPAHSPIADQIVLRVVVKFLIPFVLLYALYVQFHGDYGAGGGFQAGVIFATAFVLYVLVFGNQAARDVMPAVWLPRLAAAGVLVYGGVGAFSLLLGKPFLDYGALAADPLDGQHLGVLLVEIGVGITVFAVVLGIFYALSGRRRIT
;
A
#
# COMPACT_ATOMS: atom_id res chain seq x y z
N MET A 1 3.02 31.50 4.08
CA MET A 1 2.21 31.97 5.24
C MET A 1 0.89 31.20 5.38
N ILE A 2 0.09 31.02 4.33
CA ILE A 2 -1.11 30.16 4.40
C ILE A 2 -0.71 28.68 4.39
N GLU A 3 0.17 28.26 3.47
CA GLU A 3 0.75 26.90 3.42
C GLU A 3 1.44 26.54 4.74
N ASP A 4 2.38 27.36 5.22
CA ASP A 4 3.02 27.13 6.53
C ASP A 4 2.01 26.98 7.69
N LEU A 5 0.90 27.72 7.64
CA LEU A 5 -0.14 27.62 8.65
C LEU A 5 -0.92 26.29 8.53
N ILE A 6 -1.22 25.85 7.31
CA ILE A 6 -1.83 24.56 7.03
C ILE A 6 -0.92 23.45 7.57
N ASP A 7 0.37 23.47 7.22
CA ASP A 7 1.37 22.51 7.69
C ASP A 7 1.43 22.44 9.22
N ILE A 8 1.58 23.59 9.89
CA ILE A 8 1.66 23.65 11.36
C ILE A 8 0.37 23.09 11.99
N VAL A 9 -0.79 23.41 11.42
CA VAL A 9 -2.08 22.93 11.92
C VAL A 9 -2.21 21.42 11.74
N VAL A 10 -1.90 20.90 10.55
CA VAL A 10 -1.96 19.47 10.24
C VAL A 10 -0.97 18.68 11.11
N LEU A 11 0.27 19.15 11.23
CA LEU A 11 1.28 18.56 12.13
C LEU A 11 0.83 18.59 13.59
N GLY A 12 0.20 19.69 14.03
CA GLY A 12 -0.40 19.80 15.36
C GLY A 12 -1.49 18.75 15.60
N PHE A 13 -2.36 18.51 14.61
CA PHE A 13 -3.36 17.44 14.68
C PHE A 13 -2.73 16.05 14.67
N LEU A 14 -1.71 15.80 13.86
CA LEU A 14 -0.98 14.53 13.84
C LEU A 14 -0.38 14.23 15.22
N LEU A 15 0.26 15.22 15.86
CA LEU A 15 0.80 15.09 17.21
C LEU A 15 -0.30 14.81 18.24
N LEU A 16 -1.42 15.54 18.16
CA LEU A 16 -2.56 15.35 19.05
C LEU A 16 -3.15 13.94 18.91
N ILE A 17 -3.30 13.44 17.69
CA ILE A 17 -3.81 12.10 17.41
C ILE A 17 -2.85 11.04 17.91
N ALA A 18 -1.53 11.21 17.71
CA ALA A 18 -0.52 10.30 18.23
C ALA A 18 -0.58 10.19 19.76
N VAL A 19 -0.65 11.34 20.46
CA VAL A 19 -0.81 11.36 21.92
C VAL A 19 -2.14 10.73 22.35
N ALA A 20 -3.24 11.02 21.65
CA ALA A 20 -4.55 10.43 21.95
C ALA A 20 -4.54 8.91 21.77
N ALA A 21 -3.96 8.41 20.68
CA ALA A 21 -3.86 6.98 20.40
C ALA A 21 -3.08 6.23 21.48
N ILE A 22 -2.00 6.81 22.02
CA ILE A 22 -1.21 6.22 23.12
C ILE A 22 -1.98 6.20 24.45
N ARG A 23 -2.90 7.15 24.67
CA ARG A 23 -3.64 7.28 25.93
C ARG A 23 -4.93 6.46 25.98
N LEU A 24 -5.48 6.09 24.82
CA LEU A 24 -6.72 5.34 24.73
C LEU A 24 -6.50 3.84 24.96
N ARG A 25 -7.40 3.23 25.73
CA ARG A 25 -7.43 1.77 25.95
C ARG A 25 -8.42 1.04 25.04
N ASP A 26 -9.27 1.80 24.35
CA ASP A 26 -10.21 1.27 23.38
C ASP A 26 -9.50 1.13 22.03
N LEU A 27 -9.13 -0.10 21.69
CA LEU A 27 -8.38 -0.40 20.48
C LEU A 27 -9.20 -0.10 19.21
N PHE A 28 -10.53 -0.15 19.27
CA PHE A 28 -11.36 0.28 18.15
C PHE A 28 -11.14 1.78 17.88
N ALA A 29 -11.16 2.60 18.93
CA ALA A 29 -10.90 4.03 18.80
C ALA A 29 -9.46 4.30 18.32
N VAL A 30 -8.48 3.53 18.80
CA VAL A 30 -7.08 3.63 18.33
C VAL A 30 -6.96 3.34 16.83
N VAL A 31 -7.62 2.29 16.33
CA VAL A 31 -7.62 1.98 14.89
C VAL A 31 -8.27 3.09 14.07
N MET A 32 -9.38 3.67 14.55
CA MET A 32 -9.99 4.82 13.88
C MET A 32 -9.06 6.04 13.88
N LEU A 33 -8.35 6.30 14.98
CA LEU A 33 -7.37 7.38 15.07
C LEU A 33 -6.19 7.17 14.11
N PHE A 34 -5.70 5.94 13.93
CA PHE A 34 -4.66 5.65 12.93
C PHE A 34 -5.16 5.87 11.50
N GLY A 35 -6.41 5.51 11.19
CA GLY A 35 -7.00 5.84 9.89
C GLY A 35 -7.08 7.35 9.64
N ILE A 36 -7.48 8.13 10.65
CA ILE A 36 -7.50 9.60 10.58
C ILE A 36 -6.08 10.17 10.45
N TYR A 37 -5.12 9.62 11.18
CA TYR A 37 -3.71 9.99 11.09
C TYR A 37 -3.19 9.81 9.66
N SER A 38 -3.47 8.67 9.03
CA SER A 38 -3.12 8.42 7.63
C SER A 38 -3.80 9.39 6.66
N LEU A 39 -5.10 9.71 6.84
CA LEU A 39 -5.77 10.70 6.00
C LEU A 39 -5.14 12.09 6.13
N LEU A 40 -4.80 12.53 7.35
CA LEU A 40 -4.12 13.81 7.55
C LEU A 40 -2.71 13.81 6.98
N THR A 41 -2.00 12.69 7.07
CA THR A 41 -0.68 12.52 6.45
C THR A 41 -0.78 12.57 4.92
N ALA A 42 -1.83 11.98 4.33
CA ALA A 42 -2.10 12.10 2.90
C ALA A 42 -2.39 13.55 2.50
N VAL A 43 -3.13 14.31 3.31
CA VAL A 43 -3.34 15.76 3.09
C VAL A 43 -2.02 16.52 3.16
N LEU A 44 -1.15 16.21 4.12
CA LEU A 44 0.17 16.81 4.22
C LEU A 44 1.03 16.51 2.97
N PHE A 45 1.04 15.27 2.49
CA PHE A 45 1.75 14.92 1.26
C PHE A 45 1.17 15.60 0.02
N MET A 46 -0.16 15.81 -0.02
CA MET A 46 -0.78 16.58 -1.08
C MET A 46 -0.34 18.05 -1.05
N ASP A 47 -0.23 18.65 0.13
CA ASP A 47 0.25 20.03 0.30
C ASP A 47 1.72 20.18 -0.12
N LEU A 48 2.52 19.12 0.08
CA LEU A 48 3.91 19.02 -0.38
C LEU A 48 4.06 18.62 -1.86
N ASP A 49 2.99 18.70 -2.66
CA ASP A 49 2.94 18.31 -4.09
C ASP A 49 3.35 16.84 -4.37
N ALA A 50 3.31 15.98 -3.35
CA ALA A 50 3.64 14.55 -3.45
C ALA A 50 2.38 13.70 -3.68
N VAL A 51 1.68 13.94 -4.79
CA VAL A 51 0.35 13.37 -5.06
C VAL A 51 0.34 11.84 -5.09
N ASP A 52 1.34 11.19 -5.71
CA ASP A 52 1.47 9.72 -5.74
C ASP A 52 1.64 9.11 -4.34
N VAL A 53 2.39 9.80 -3.47
CA VAL A 53 2.62 9.38 -2.08
C VAL A 53 1.36 9.61 -1.25
N ALA A 54 0.72 10.77 -1.40
CA ALA A 54 -0.56 11.08 -0.78
C ALA A 54 -1.63 10.04 -1.12
N PHE A 55 -1.72 9.68 -2.41
CA PHE A 55 -2.68 8.70 -2.88
C PHE A 55 -2.40 7.30 -2.31
N THR A 56 -1.12 6.91 -2.23
CA THR A 56 -0.70 5.66 -1.61
C THR A 56 -1.08 5.63 -0.12
N GLU A 57 -0.82 6.69 0.62
CA GLU A 57 -1.16 6.80 2.05
C GLU A 57 -2.68 6.74 2.28
N ALA A 58 -3.47 7.40 1.42
CA ALA A 58 -4.92 7.34 1.48
C ALA A 58 -5.46 5.92 1.19
N ALA A 59 -4.94 5.25 0.16
CA ALA A 59 -5.39 3.91 -0.20
C ALA A 59 -4.95 2.84 0.81
N VAL A 60 -3.70 2.90 1.27
CA VAL A 60 -3.08 1.85 2.09
C VAL A 60 -3.23 2.12 3.57
N GLY A 61 -2.79 3.29 4.02
CA GLY A 61 -2.81 3.68 5.43
C GLY A 61 -4.24 3.83 5.92
N ALA A 62 -4.97 4.76 5.32
CA ALA A 62 -6.34 5.02 5.72
C ALA A 62 -7.33 3.93 5.27
N GLY A 63 -7.18 3.41 4.05
CA GLY A 63 -8.08 2.42 3.48
C GLY A 63 -7.86 1.00 4.02
N VAL A 64 -6.94 0.27 3.40
CA VAL A 64 -6.75 -1.18 3.64
C VAL A 64 -6.29 -1.47 5.07
N THR A 65 -5.31 -0.73 5.60
CA THR A 65 -4.72 -1.02 6.91
C THR A 65 -5.76 -0.88 8.02
N THR A 66 -6.61 0.15 7.98
CA THR A 66 -7.74 0.29 8.90
C THR A 66 -8.62 -0.95 8.89
N VAL A 67 -8.98 -1.47 7.71
CA VAL A 67 -9.83 -2.67 7.63
C VAL A 67 -9.12 -3.93 8.13
N LEU A 68 -7.82 -4.08 7.83
CA LEU A 68 -7.01 -5.19 8.34
C LEU A 68 -6.88 -5.14 9.87
N MET A 69 -6.65 -3.96 10.45
CA MET A 69 -6.60 -3.77 11.90
C MET A 69 -7.96 -4.02 12.55
N LEU A 70 -9.06 -3.53 11.98
CA LEU A 70 -10.41 -3.85 12.48
C LEU A 70 -10.71 -5.36 12.41
N SER A 71 -10.20 -6.04 11.36
CA SER A 71 -10.32 -7.50 11.22
C SER A 71 -9.52 -8.24 12.30
N SER A 72 -8.32 -7.75 12.63
CA SER A 72 -7.51 -8.33 13.70
C SER A 72 -8.13 -8.10 15.10
N LEU A 73 -8.78 -6.96 15.33
CA LEU A 73 -9.50 -6.67 16.58
C LEU A 73 -10.61 -7.68 16.89
N ARG A 74 -11.24 -8.27 15.86
CA ARG A 74 -12.22 -9.35 16.06
C ARG A 74 -11.62 -10.57 16.76
N LEU A 75 -10.31 -10.78 16.64
CA LEU A 75 -9.59 -11.91 17.25
C LEU A 75 -9.05 -11.55 18.64
N VAL A 76 -8.51 -10.35 18.82
CA VAL A 76 -7.83 -9.97 20.09
C VAL A 76 -8.76 -9.34 21.13
N GLY A 77 -9.85 -8.70 20.70
CA GLY A 77 -10.81 -7.97 21.56
C GLY A 77 -10.67 -6.45 21.46
N ARG A 78 -11.67 -5.71 21.98
CA ARG A 78 -11.74 -4.24 21.87
C ARG A 78 -10.84 -3.49 22.87
N TRP A 79 -10.60 -4.07 24.04
CA TRP A 79 -9.90 -3.36 25.11
C TRP A 79 -8.49 -3.89 25.32
N GLU A 80 -7.55 -2.98 25.51
CA GLU A 80 -6.15 -3.29 25.83
C GLU A 80 -6.05 -4.13 27.10
N LYS A 81 -5.26 -5.21 27.04
CA LYS A 81 -4.94 -6.03 28.22
C LYS A 81 -3.84 -5.35 29.02
N ARG A 82 -3.90 -5.46 30.35
CA ARG A 82 -2.84 -4.92 31.21
C ARG A 82 -1.50 -5.62 30.92
N PRO A 83 -0.39 -4.88 30.81
CA PRO A 83 0.91 -5.49 30.58
C PRO A 83 1.29 -6.40 31.76
N MET A 84 1.81 -7.59 31.44
CA MET A 84 2.24 -8.58 32.43
C MET A 84 3.70 -8.39 32.87
N HIS A 85 4.49 -7.62 32.11
CA HIS A 85 5.92 -7.41 32.34
C HIS A 85 6.24 -5.91 32.55
N GLY A 86 7.35 -5.63 33.22
CA GLY A 86 7.83 -4.26 33.41
C GLY A 86 8.25 -3.58 32.09
N PRO A 87 8.15 -2.25 31.99
CA PRO A 87 8.34 -1.53 30.73
C PRO A 87 9.80 -1.27 30.37
N LEU A 88 10.78 -1.70 31.18
CA LEU A 88 12.18 -1.29 31.04
C LEU A 88 12.78 -1.66 29.68
N LEU A 89 12.61 -2.91 29.23
CA LEU A 89 13.16 -3.37 27.95
C LEU A 89 12.48 -2.69 26.76
N PRO A 90 11.14 -2.66 26.64
CA PRO A 90 10.48 -1.89 25.58
C PRO A 90 10.87 -0.41 25.57
N LEU A 91 10.97 0.22 26.74
CA LEU A 91 11.35 1.63 26.85
C LEU A 91 12.79 1.87 26.39
N LEU A 92 13.72 0.98 26.76
CA LEU A 92 15.10 1.04 26.29
C LEU A 92 15.16 0.91 24.76
N VAL A 93 14.43 -0.06 24.19
CA VAL A 93 14.37 -0.24 22.73
C VAL A 93 13.83 1.02 22.05
N VAL A 94 12.67 1.54 22.50
CA VAL A 94 12.07 2.75 21.92
C VAL A 94 12.97 3.97 22.08
N THR A 95 13.66 4.12 23.21
CA THR A 95 14.56 5.25 23.46
C THR A 95 15.79 5.19 22.57
N ILE A 96 16.40 4.00 22.41
CA ILE A 96 17.54 3.81 21.51
C ILE A 96 17.12 4.04 20.06
N THR A 97 16.01 3.44 19.61
CA THR A 97 15.51 3.62 18.25
C THR A 97 15.13 5.08 17.98
N GLY A 98 14.40 5.73 18.89
CA GLY A 98 14.05 7.15 18.77
C GLY A 98 15.27 8.06 18.77
N GLY A 99 16.26 7.79 19.63
CA GLY A 99 17.53 8.51 19.65
C GLY A 99 18.33 8.34 18.36
N ALA A 100 18.36 7.13 17.80
CA ALA A 100 19.01 6.87 16.51
C ALA A 100 18.33 7.59 15.35
N LEU A 101 16.98 7.65 15.34
CA LEU A 101 16.23 8.41 14.33
C LEU A 101 16.48 9.92 14.44
N ILE A 102 16.50 10.46 15.66
CA ILE A 102 16.83 11.88 15.90
C ILE A 102 18.28 12.19 15.50
N TYR A 103 19.22 11.29 15.81
CA TYR A 103 20.61 11.42 15.37
C TYR A 103 20.70 11.43 13.85
N GLY A 104 19.99 10.53 13.16
CA GLY A 104 19.93 10.50 11.69
C GLY A 104 19.38 11.78 11.07
N LEU A 105 18.52 12.52 11.79
CA LEU A 105 17.99 13.79 11.32
C LEU A 105 19.04 14.92 11.31
N SER A 106 20.15 14.77 12.05
CA SER A 106 21.20 15.79 12.09
C SER A 106 21.97 15.95 10.76
N ASP A 107 21.96 14.91 9.94
CA ASP A 107 22.59 14.89 8.60
C ASP A 107 21.55 15.11 7.48
N ALA A 108 20.27 15.27 7.83
CA ALA A 108 19.21 15.51 6.86
C ALA A 108 19.21 17.00 6.47
N PRO A 109 19.20 17.31 5.15
CA PRO A 109 19.04 18.70 4.70
C PRO A 109 17.69 19.24 5.13
N LEU A 110 17.62 20.56 5.33
CA LEU A 110 16.35 21.23 5.61
C LEU A 110 15.40 21.06 4.42
N LEU A 111 14.10 21.01 4.70
CA LEU A 111 13.08 20.96 3.66
C LEU A 111 13.20 22.19 2.75
N GLY A 112 13.32 21.96 1.44
CA GLY A 112 13.47 23.02 0.44
C GLY A 112 14.87 23.63 0.33
N ASP A 113 15.88 23.08 1.00
CA ASP A 113 17.27 23.56 0.87
C ASP A 113 17.81 23.32 -0.54
N ALA A 114 17.98 24.38 -1.32
CA ALA A 114 18.52 24.31 -2.68
C ALA A 114 19.94 23.71 -2.76
N SER A 115 20.67 23.67 -1.64
CA SER A 115 22.00 23.06 -1.54
C SER A 115 21.97 21.59 -1.13
N ALA A 116 20.80 20.97 -0.95
CA ALA A 116 20.70 19.56 -0.65
C ALA A 116 21.31 18.70 -1.77
N PRO A 117 22.04 17.60 -1.45
CA PRO A 117 22.68 16.73 -2.44
C PRO A 117 21.79 16.32 -3.62
N ALA A 118 20.51 16.03 -3.35
CA ALA A 118 19.54 15.62 -4.36
C ALA A 118 19.24 16.70 -5.42
N HIS A 119 19.34 17.99 -5.06
CA HIS A 119 19.03 19.11 -5.95
C HIS A 119 20.20 19.50 -6.87
N HIS A 120 21.41 18.98 -6.65
CA HIS A 120 22.56 19.31 -7.49
C HIS A 120 22.64 18.52 -8.79
N HIS A 121 22.19 17.26 -8.79
CA HIS A 121 22.33 16.39 -9.97
C HIS A 121 21.14 15.47 -10.22
N VAL A 122 20.62 14.79 -9.18
CA VAL A 122 19.57 13.77 -9.36
C VAL A 122 18.25 14.40 -9.79
N ALA A 123 17.73 15.33 -8.99
CA ALA A 123 16.44 15.95 -9.26
C ALA A 123 16.45 16.76 -10.57
N PRO A 124 17.47 17.60 -10.88
CA PRO A 124 17.53 18.28 -12.17
C PRO A 124 17.56 17.33 -13.36
N HIS A 125 18.28 16.20 -13.26
CA HIS A 125 18.32 15.19 -14.33
C HIS A 125 16.93 14.61 -14.58
N TYR A 126 16.25 14.12 -13.55
CA TYR A 126 14.90 13.56 -13.69
C TYR A 126 13.90 14.57 -14.24
N LEU A 127 13.95 15.83 -13.78
CA LEU A 127 13.03 16.88 -14.23
C LEU A 127 13.28 17.32 -15.68
N GLN A 128 14.55 17.41 -16.11
CA GLN A 128 14.90 17.96 -17.43
C GLN A 128 15.01 16.89 -18.52
N GLN A 129 15.55 15.71 -18.18
CA GLN A 129 15.85 14.65 -19.13
C GLN A 129 14.87 13.48 -19.03
N GLY A 130 14.10 13.38 -17.93
CA GLY A 130 13.13 12.31 -17.68
C GLY A 130 12.19 12.00 -18.84
N LEU A 131 11.54 13.04 -19.38
CA LEU A 131 10.59 12.88 -20.48
C LEU A 131 11.27 12.42 -21.77
N ALA A 132 12.50 12.85 -22.04
CA ALA A 132 13.24 12.48 -23.25
C ALA A 132 13.84 11.06 -23.16
N GLU A 133 14.18 10.59 -21.96
CA GLU A 133 14.79 9.27 -21.74
C GLU A 133 13.74 8.16 -21.57
N VAL A 134 12.61 8.45 -20.89
CA VAL A 134 11.61 7.45 -20.50
C VAL A 134 10.28 7.63 -21.25
N GLY A 135 9.98 8.83 -21.76
CA GLY A 135 8.74 9.11 -22.50
C GLY A 135 7.51 9.41 -21.63
N MET A 136 7.65 9.34 -20.29
CA MET A 136 6.53 9.47 -19.35
C MET A 136 6.50 10.84 -18.67
N PRO A 137 5.35 11.52 -18.63
CA PRO A 137 5.22 12.78 -17.92
C PRO A 137 5.12 12.60 -16.39
N ASN A 138 4.64 11.46 -15.87
CA ASN A 138 4.71 11.18 -14.43
C ASN A 138 6.15 10.80 -14.03
N ILE A 139 6.84 11.76 -13.40
CA ILE A 139 8.22 11.63 -12.97
C ILE A 139 8.37 10.61 -11.82
N VAL A 140 7.36 10.48 -10.95
CA VAL A 140 7.41 9.51 -9.85
C VAL A 140 7.42 8.10 -10.42
N THR A 141 6.50 7.80 -11.34
CA THR A 141 6.44 6.51 -12.04
C THR A 141 7.71 6.24 -12.85
N ALA A 142 8.21 7.23 -13.59
CA ALA A 142 9.47 7.09 -14.34
C ALA A 142 10.65 6.77 -13.41
N VAL A 143 10.74 7.43 -12.25
CA VAL A 143 11.79 7.18 -11.26
C VAL A 143 11.65 5.80 -10.65
N LEU A 144 10.47 5.42 -10.16
CA LEU A 144 10.27 4.15 -9.46
C LEU A 144 10.38 2.95 -10.40
N ALA A 145 9.73 2.99 -11.57
CA ALA A 145 9.63 1.85 -12.45
C ALA A 145 10.80 1.72 -13.45
N SER A 146 11.43 2.84 -13.86
CA SER A 146 12.56 2.84 -14.81
C SER A 146 13.89 3.13 -14.10
N TYR A 147 14.19 4.39 -13.74
CA TYR A 147 15.52 4.77 -13.19
C TYR A 147 15.93 3.96 -11.95
N ARG A 148 14.98 3.72 -11.05
CA ARG A 148 15.16 2.99 -9.79
C ARG A 148 14.31 1.72 -9.76
N GLY A 149 14.13 1.07 -10.91
CA GLY A 149 13.35 -0.16 -11.05
C GLY A 149 13.80 -1.30 -10.14
N TYR A 150 15.05 -1.30 -9.69
CA TYR A 150 15.56 -2.27 -8.70
C TYR A 150 14.92 -2.10 -7.32
N ASP A 151 14.65 -0.87 -6.90
CA ASP A 151 14.09 -0.58 -5.58
C ASP A 151 12.64 -1.06 -5.53
N THR A 152 11.84 -0.73 -6.56
CA THR A 152 10.46 -1.22 -6.68
C THR A 152 10.39 -2.75 -6.85
N PHE A 153 11.35 -3.36 -7.54
CA PHE A 153 11.45 -4.83 -7.59
C PHE A 153 11.71 -5.42 -6.20
N GLY A 154 12.64 -4.82 -5.44
CA GLY A 154 12.93 -5.20 -4.06
C GLY A 154 11.72 -5.06 -3.15
N GLU A 155 11.00 -3.94 -3.23
CA GLU A 155 9.75 -3.70 -2.49
C GLU A 155 8.69 -4.75 -2.82
N THR A 156 8.55 -5.10 -4.10
CA THR A 156 7.62 -6.14 -4.55
C THR A 156 7.95 -7.50 -3.92
N PHE A 157 9.24 -7.85 -3.83
CA PHE A 157 9.69 -9.04 -3.09
C PHE A 157 9.41 -8.95 -1.59
N VAL A 158 9.61 -7.80 -0.97
CA VAL A 158 9.32 -7.60 0.46
C VAL A 158 7.82 -7.83 0.74
N ILE A 159 6.94 -7.27 -0.08
CA ILE A 159 5.48 -7.46 0.07
C ILE A 159 5.09 -8.92 -0.17
N PHE A 160 5.64 -9.53 -1.23
CA PHE A 160 5.39 -10.94 -1.53
C PHE A 160 5.81 -11.85 -0.37
N THR A 161 7.03 -11.67 0.14
CA THR A 161 7.57 -12.48 1.24
C THR A 161 6.81 -12.24 2.54
N ALA A 162 6.50 -11.00 2.89
CA ALA A 162 5.66 -10.67 4.05
C ALA A 162 4.28 -11.33 3.95
N GLY A 163 3.63 -11.25 2.79
CA GLY A 163 2.36 -11.91 2.52
C GLY A 163 2.44 -13.42 2.68
N LEU A 164 3.46 -14.06 2.11
CA LEU A 164 3.68 -15.50 2.24
C LEU A 164 3.92 -15.89 3.71
N THR A 165 4.71 -15.11 4.45
CA THR A 165 4.96 -15.34 5.89
C THR A 165 3.65 -15.28 6.68
N VAL A 166 2.80 -14.28 6.44
CA VAL A 166 1.50 -14.19 7.11
C VAL A 166 0.63 -15.40 6.78
N LEU A 167 0.57 -15.82 5.51
CA LEU A 167 -0.20 -16.99 5.09
C LEU A 167 0.34 -18.30 5.67
N MET A 168 1.65 -18.42 5.87
CA MET A 168 2.27 -19.58 6.54
C MET A 168 1.98 -19.59 8.04
N LEU A 169 2.07 -18.44 8.71
CA LEU A 169 1.80 -18.31 10.16
C LEU A 169 0.32 -18.52 10.49
N LEU A 170 -0.58 -18.00 9.64
CA LEU A 170 -2.02 -18.10 9.85
C LEU A 170 -2.64 -19.31 9.13
N GLY A 171 -1.91 -20.00 8.27
CA GLY A 171 -2.44 -21.09 7.45
C GLY A 171 -3.49 -20.63 6.44
N THR A 172 -3.58 -21.33 5.32
CA THR A 172 -4.60 -21.12 4.28
C THR A 172 -5.90 -21.88 4.55
N GLY A 173 -6.04 -22.43 5.77
CA GLY A 173 -7.10 -23.36 6.14
C GLY A 173 -8.48 -22.84 5.77
N SER A 174 -9.23 -23.67 5.03
CA SER A 174 -10.66 -23.49 4.81
C SER A 174 -11.33 -23.30 6.15
N ALA A 175 -11.63 -22.05 6.50
CA ALA A 175 -12.55 -21.76 7.58
C ALA A 175 -13.84 -22.53 7.26
N THR A 176 -14.14 -23.54 8.05
CA THR A 176 -15.44 -24.20 7.98
C THR A 176 -16.49 -23.14 8.26
N ASP A 177 -17.36 -22.97 7.26
CA ASP A 177 -18.31 -21.89 7.16
C ASP A 177 -19.34 -21.99 8.28
N VAL A 178 -19.11 -21.28 9.38
CA VAL A 178 -20.19 -20.95 10.31
C VAL A 178 -20.57 -19.51 10.02
N ARG A 179 -21.52 -19.35 9.08
CA ARG A 179 -22.27 -18.11 8.86
C ARG A 179 -22.44 -17.42 10.23
N PRO A 180 -21.96 -16.18 10.43
CA PRO A 180 -22.39 -15.44 11.60
C PRO A 180 -23.92 -15.40 11.53
N ALA A 181 -24.59 -15.89 12.58
CA ALA A 181 -26.04 -16.06 12.57
C ALA A 181 -26.78 -14.77 12.17
N HIS A 182 -26.15 -13.61 12.41
CA HIS A 182 -26.54 -12.30 11.90
C HIS A 182 -25.27 -11.47 11.64
N SER A 183 -25.08 -10.95 10.43
CA SER A 183 -24.14 -9.85 10.19
C SER A 183 -24.98 -8.57 10.10
N PRO A 184 -24.89 -7.67 11.09
CA PRO A 184 -25.70 -6.43 11.10
C PRO A 184 -25.52 -5.57 9.84
N ILE A 185 -24.39 -5.75 9.16
CA ILE A 185 -24.03 -5.09 7.89
C ILE A 185 -24.69 -5.79 6.71
N ALA A 186 -24.72 -7.12 6.68
CA ALA A 186 -25.32 -7.89 5.59
C ALA A 186 -26.85 -7.80 5.57
N ASP A 187 -27.46 -7.53 6.73
CA ASP A 187 -28.90 -7.37 6.91
C ASP A 187 -29.39 -5.96 6.51
N GLN A 188 -28.48 -4.99 6.33
CA GLN A 188 -28.83 -3.65 5.84
C GLN A 188 -28.94 -3.63 4.31
N ILE A 189 -30.19 -3.63 3.83
CA ILE A 189 -30.51 -3.60 2.39
C ILE A 189 -29.88 -2.39 1.70
N VAL A 190 -29.90 -1.22 2.33
CA VAL A 190 -29.31 0.01 1.78
C VAL A 190 -27.83 -0.16 1.49
N LEU A 191 -27.07 -0.65 2.48
CA LEU A 191 -25.63 -0.86 2.33
C LEU A 191 -25.32 -1.89 1.25
N ARG A 192 -26.12 -2.96 1.17
CA ARG A 192 -25.97 -3.99 0.13
C ARG A 192 -26.18 -3.43 -1.28
N VAL A 193 -27.20 -2.61 -1.49
CA VAL A 193 -27.50 -1.98 -2.79
C VAL A 193 -26.40 -1.00 -3.17
N VAL A 194 -25.99 -0.13 -2.23
CA VAL A 194 -24.95 0.89 -2.47
C VAL A 194 -23.62 0.22 -2.81
N VAL A 195 -23.17 -0.76 -2.03
CA VAL A 195 -21.88 -1.43 -2.28
C VAL A 195 -21.92 -2.25 -3.57
N LYS A 196 -23.03 -2.93 -3.89
CA LYS A 196 -23.19 -3.63 -5.18
C LYS A 196 -23.02 -2.66 -6.36
N PHE A 197 -23.57 -1.47 -6.24
CA PHE A 197 -23.47 -0.44 -7.26
C PHE A 197 -22.06 0.15 -7.32
N LEU A 198 -21.40 0.38 -6.19
CA LEU A 198 -20.06 0.99 -6.13
C LEU A 198 -18.94 0.08 -6.62
N ILE A 199 -19.01 -1.24 -6.38
CA ILE A 199 -17.90 -2.17 -6.71
C ILE A 199 -17.42 -2.04 -8.18
N PRO A 200 -18.30 -2.06 -9.20
CA PRO A 200 -17.87 -1.84 -10.58
C PRO A 200 -17.10 -0.54 -10.80
N PHE A 201 -17.50 0.56 -10.16
CA PHE A 201 -16.79 1.84 -10.26
C PHE A 201 -15.45 1.83 -9.54
N VAL A 202 -15.35 1.16 -8.39
CA VAL A 202 -14.07 1.01 -7.67
C VAL A 202 -13.09 0.17 -8.49
N LEU A 203 -13.55 -0.92 -9.10
CA LEU A 203 -12.73 -1.77 -9.98
C LEU A 203 -12.32 -1.03 -11.26
N LEU A 204 -13.24 -0.28 -11.87
CA LEU A 204 -12.94 0.56 -13.03
C LEU A 204 -11.91 1.64 -12.68
N TYR A 205 -12.05 2.27 -11.51
CA TYR A 205 -11.08 3.26 -11.03
C TYR A 205 -9.71 2.61 -10.77
N ALA A 206 -9.66 1.40 -10.20
CA ALA A 206 -8.42 0.68 -10.03
C ALA A 206 -7.73 0.35 -11.37
N LEU A 207 -8.50 -0.03 -12.40
CA LEU A 207 -7.99 -0.20 -13.77
C LEU A 207 -7.50 1.11 -14.37
N TYR A 208 -8.23 2.21 -14.15
CA TYR A 208 -7.79 3.53 -14.59
C TYR A 208 -6.42 3.88 -13.97
N VAL A 209 -6.27 3.72 -12.66
CA VAL A 209 -5.02 3.95 -11.93
C VAL A 209 -3.89 3.05 -12.43
N GLN A 210 -4.18 1.80 -12.78
CA GLN A 210 -3.21 0.85 -13.32
C GLN A 210 -2.70 1.23 -14.71
N PHE A 211 -3.57 1.74 -15.59
CA PHE A 211 -3.25 2.01 -16.99
C PHE A 211 -2.87 3.47 -17.29
N HIS A 212 -3.02 4.37 -16.32
CA HIS A 212 -2.69 5.79 -16.47
C HIS A 212 -1.62 6.26 -15.46
N GLY A 213 -0.91 5.34 -14.81
CA GLY A 213 0.16 5.67 -13.85
C GLY A 213 1.34 6.40 -14.49
N ASP A 214 1.53 6.26 -15.80
CA ASP A 214 2.52 6.98 -16.59
C ASP A 214 2.13 8.45 -16.85
N TYR A 215 0.84 8.78 -16.84
CA TYR A 215 0.32 10.14 -17.06
C TYR A 215 -0.08 10.89 -15.80
N GLY A 216 -0.66 10.19 -14.83
CA GLY A 216 -1.22 10.78 -13.61
C GLY A 216 -0.78 10.03 -12.36
N ALA A 217 -1.14 10.58 -11.21
CA ALA A 217 -0.76 10.01 -9.92
C ALA A 217 -1.36 8.60 -9.74
N GLY A 218 -0.53 7.64 -9.36
CA GLY A 218 -0.95 6.25 -9.25
C GLY A 218 0.15 5.25 -9.58
N GLY A 219 -0.26 4.18 -10.26
CA GLY A 219 0.61 3.06 -10.61
C GLY A 219 0.10 1.72 -10.09
N GLY A 220 0.90 0.69 -10.33
CA GLY A 220 0.53 -0.70 -10.04
C GLY A 220 0.21 -0.96 -8.57
N PHE A 221 0.98 -0.35 -7.65
CA PHE A 221 0.82 -0.59 -6.22
C PHE A 221 -0.55 -0.14 -5.70
N GLN A 222 -0.90 1.12 -5.94
CA GLN A 222 -2.16 1.73 -5.51
C GLN A 222 -3.34 1.03 -6.19
N ALA A 223 -3.22 0.72 -7.48
CA ALA A 223 -4.24 -0.05 -8.21
C ALA A 223 -4.51 -1.40 -7.55
N GLY A 224 -3.46 -2.16 -7.19
CA GLY A 224 -3.59 -3.44 -6.50
C GLY A 224 -4.31 -3.34 -5.15
N VAL A 225 -4.01 -2.29 -4.37
CA VAL A 225 -4.67 -2.00 -3.08
C VAL A 225 -6.15 -1.69 -3.27
N ILE A 226 -6.50 -0.86 -4.26
CA ILE A 226 -7.89 -0.48 -4.56
C ILE A 226 -8.69 -1.70 -5.04
N PHE A 227 -8.08 -2.52 -5.91
CA PHE A 227 -8.65 -3.82 -6.31
C PHE A 227 -8.94 -4.71 -5.09
N ALA A 228 -7.97 -4.85 -4.18
CA ALA A 228 -8.16 -5.66 -2.98
C ALA A 228 -9.27 -5.08 -2.09
N THR A 229 -9.36 -3.76 -1.99
CA THR A 229 -10.37 -3.04 -1.22
C THR A 229 -11.78 -3.31 -1.76
N ALA A 230 -11.96 -3.37 -3.09
CA ALA A 230 -13.23 -3.75 -3.68
C ALA A 230 -13.69 -5.15 -3.23
N PHE A 231 -12.77 -6.12 -3.18
CA PHE A 231 -13.05 -7.46 -2.68
C PHE A 231 -13.30 -7.48 -1.17
N VAL A 232 -12.56 -6.68 -0.40
CA VAL A 232 -12.77 -6.53 1.04
C VAL A 232 -14.18 -5.96 1.33
N LEU A 233 -14.60 -4.91 0.63
CA LEU A 233 -15.96 -4.36 0.71
C LEU A 233 -17.00 -5.41 0.33
N TYR A 234 -16.74 -6.18 -0.72
CA TYR A 234 -17.61 -7.28 -1.12
C TYR A 234 -17.76 -8.34 -0.01
N VAL A 235 -16.66 -8.73 0.65
CA VAL A 235 -16.70 -9.67 1.79
C VAL A 235 -17.49 -9.10 2.97
N LEU A 236 -17.31 -7.82 3.30
CA LEU A 236 -18.00 -7.19 4.43
C LEU A 236 -19.52 -7.19 4.24
N VAL A 237 -20.00 -7.05 3.00
CA VAL A 237 -21.43 -6.93 2.67
C VAL A 237 -22.08 -8.26 2.30
N PHE A 238 -21.43 -9.05 1.46
CA PHE A 238 -21.98 -10.30 0.90
C PHE A 238 -21.46 -11.56 1.59
N GLY A 239 -20.45 -11.42 2.45
CA GLY A 239 -19.86 -12.52 3.20
C GLY A 239 -18.63 -13.14 2.52
N ASN A 240 -17.85 -13.86 3.32
CA ASN A 240 -16.58 -14.46 2.90
C ASN A 240 -16.76 -15.57 1.86
N GLN A 241 -17.85 -16.35 1.91
CA GLN A 241 -18.09 -17.42 0.95
C GLN A 241 -18.32 -16.87 -0.47
N ALA A 242 -19.22 -15.90 -0.63
CA ALA A 242 -19.51 -15.29 -1.92
C ALA A 242 -18.25 -14.67 -2.57
N ALA A 243 -17.36 -14.08 -1.76
CA ALA A 243 -16.10 -13.54 -2.26
C ALA A 243 -15.10 -14.63 -2.68
N ARG A 244 -15.04 -15.74 -1.94
CA ARG A 244 -14.19 -16.89 -2.28
C ARG A 244 -14.68 -17.66 -3.50
N ASP A 245 -15.98 -17.60 -3.79
CA ASP A 245 -16.55 -18.16 -5.02
C ASP A 245 -16.09 -17.35 -6.26
N VAL A 246 -15.90 -16.03 -6.10
CA VAL A 246 -15.38 -15.16 -7.18
C VAL A 246 -13.85 -15.22 -7.27
N MET A 247 -13.16 -15.13 -6.14
CA MET A 247 -11.68 -15.19 -6.06
C MET A 247 -11.27 -16.21 -4.99
N PRO A 248 -11.03 -17.48 -5.38
CA PRO A 248 -10.67 -18.51 -4.43
C PRO A 248 -9.30 -18.27 -3.79
N ALA A 249 -9.21 -18.46 -2.47
CA ALA A 249 -7.99 -18.20 -1.68
C ALA A 249 -6.75 -18.97 -2.19
N VAL A 250 -6.95 -20.12 -2.84
CA VAL A 250 -5.87 -20.94 -3.40
C VAL A 250 -5.12 -20.24 -4.53
N TRP A 251 -5.77 -19.30 -5.24
CA TRP A 251 -5.15 -18.55 -6.33
C TRP A 251 -4.28 -17.41 -5.84
N LEU A 252 -4.53 -16.86 -4.66
CA LEU A 252 -3.84 -15.66 -4.19
C LEU A 252 -2.32 -15.84 -4.09
N PRO A 253 -1.75 -16.91 -3.50
CA PRO A 253 -0.30 -17.11 -3.53
C PRO A 253 0.27 -17.27 -4.94
N ARG A 254 -0.50 -17.87 -5.86
CA ARG A 254 -0.09 -18.08 -7.25
C ARG A 254 -0.07 -16.77 -8.03
N LEU A 255 -1.08 -15.94 -7.85
CA LEU A 255 -1.13 -14.59 -8.41
C LEU A 255 0.01 -13.74 -7.83
N ALA A 256 0.23 -13.81 -6.52
CA ALA A 256 1.31 -13.08 -5.88
C ALA A 256 2.69 -13.43 -6.46
N ALA A 257 2.96 -14.72 -6.66
CA ALA A 257 4.17 -15.19 -7.32
C ALA A 257 4.21 -14.83 -8.81
N ALA A 258 3.09 -14.92 -9.52
CA ALA A 258 3.00 -14.55 -10.93
C ALA A 258 3.36 -13.07 -11.15
N GLY A 259 2.90 -12.16 -10.30
CA GLY A 259 3.25 -10.74 -10.40
C GLY A 259 4.75 -10.48 -10.24
N VAL A 260 5.39 -11.11 -9.25
CA VAL A 260 6.86 -11.05 -9.06
C VAL A 260 7.60 -11.63 -10.28
N LEU A 261 7.11 -12.74 -10.82
CA LEU A 261 7.69 -13.39 -12.01
C LEU A 261 7.50 -12.55 -13.27
N VAL A 262 6.39 -11.83 -13.41
CA VAL A 262 6.20 -10.86 -14.51
C VAL A 262 7.25 -9.77 -14.40
N TYR A 263 7.41 -9.14 -13.24
CA TYR A 263 8.41 -8.09 -13.03
C TYR A 263 9.82 -8.60 -13.34
N GLY A 264 10.25 -9.68 -12.68
CA GLY A 264 11.57 -10.26 -12.88
C GLY A 264 11.77 -10.79 -14.31
N GLY A 265 10.70 -11.27 -14.94
CA GLY A 265 10.69 -11.76 -16.31
C GLY A 265 10.93 -10.66 -17.33
N VAL A 266 10.34 -9.47 -17.17
CA VAL A 266 10.60 -8.30 -18.03
C VAL A 266 12.08 -7.90 -17.95
N GLY A 267 12.64 -7.85 -16.74
CA GLY A 267 14.06 -7.57 -16.55
C GLY A 267 14.98 -8.64 -17.14
N ALA A 268 14.64 -9.93 -16.96
CA ALA A 268 15.39 -11.04 -17.54
C ALA A 268 15.31 -11.06 -19.07
N PHE A 269 14.17 -10.68 -19.65
CA PHE A 269 14.04 -10.58 -21.10
C PHE A 269 14.91 -9.45 -21.68
N SER A 270 15.03 -8.32 -20.97
CA SER A 270 15.96 -7.24 -21.34
C SER A 270 17.43 -7.73 -21.36
N LEU A 271 17.83 -8.54 -20.37
CA LEU A 271 19.14 -9.20 -20.35
C LEU A 271 19.38 -10.13 -21.55
N LEU A 272 18.37 -10.91 -21.93
CA LEU A 272 18.47 -11.84 -23.08
C LEU A 272 18.69 -11.10 -24.40
N LEU A 273 18.24 -9.86 -24.50
CA LEU A 273 18.45 -8.98 -25.65
C LEU A 273 19.77 -8.20 -25.59
N GLY A 274 20.63 -8.49 -24.60
CA GLY A 274 21.96 -7.89 -24.47
C GLY A 274 21.98 -6.52 -23.78
N LYS A 275 20.87 -6.10 -23.17
CA LYS A 275 20.77 -4.87 -22.38
C LYS A 275 20.88 -5.16 -20.87
N PRO A 276 21.19 -4.17 -20.01
CA PRO A 276 21.13 -4.35 -18.56
C PRO A 276 19.74 -4.82 -18.07
N PHE A 277 19.69 -5.44 -16.90
CA PHE A 277 18.43 -5.85 -16.27
C PHE A 277 17.56 -4.62 -16.02
N LEU A 278 16.28 -4.69 -16.43
CA LEU A 278 15.30 -3.60 -16.41
C LEU A 278 15.61 -2.41 -17.37
N ASP A 279 16.55 -2.55 -18.31
CA ASP A 279 16.63 -1.61 -19.44
C ASP A 279 15.57 -1.98 -20.50
N TYR A 280 14.39 -1.39 -20.36
CA TYR A 280 13.22 -1.67 -21.18
C TYR A 280 13.33 -1.17 -22.63
N GLY A 281 14.35 -0.37 -22.97
CA GLY A 281 14.57 0.06 -24.35
C GLY A 281 14.81 -1.09 -25.33
N ALA A 282 15.08 -2.29 -24.81
CA ALA A 282 15.19 -3.53 -25.59
C ALA A 282 13.84 -4.07 -26.12
N LEU A 283 12.71 -3.65 -25.52
CA LEU A 283 11.42 -4.34 -25.68
C LEU A 283 10.68 -3.99 -26.98
N ALA A 284 11.07 -2.90 -27.64
CA ALA A 284 10.46 -2.44 -28.88
C ALA A 284 11.52 -1.91 -29.86
N ALA A 285 11.11 -1.62 -31.09
CA ALA A 285 11.99 -1.04 -32.11
C ALA A 285 12.39 0.40 -31.77
N ASP A 286 11.44 1.19 -31.26
CA ASP A 286 11.72 2.49 -30.65
C ASP A 286 11.99 2.29 -29.14
N PRO A 287 13.17 2.72 -28.62
CA PRO A 287 13.48 2.63 -27.20
C PRO A 287 12.43 3.26 -26.29
N LEU A 288 11.78 4.36 -26.70
CA LEU A 288 10.75 5.03 -25.90
C LEU A 288 9.51 4.16 -25.74
N ASP A 289 9.01 3.59 -26.84
CA ASP A 289 7.91 2.61 -26.81
C ASP A 289 8.26 1.40 -25.95
N GLY A 290 9.54 0.98 -25.97
CA GLY A 290 10.07 -0.06 -25.11
C GLY A 290 9.96 0.28 -23.63
N GLN A 291 10.31 1.52 -23.24
CA GLN A 291 10.16 2.03 -21.87
C GLN A 291 8.70 2.02 -21.42
N HIS A 292 7.77 2.53 -22.24
CA HIS A 292 6.34 2.49 -21.93
C HIS A 292 5.82 1.07 -21.71
N LEU A 293 6.19 0.15 -22.60
CA LEU A 293 5.77 -1.24 -22.48
C LEU A 293 6.38 -1.91 -21.24
N GLY A 294 7.66 -1.69 -20.98
CA GLY A 294 8.37 -2.27 -19.84
C GLY A 294 7.77 -1.82 -18.51
N VAL A 295 7.60 -0.51 -18.33
CA VAL A 295 6.96 0.07 -17.14
C VAL A 295 5.55 -0.47 -16.95
N LEU A 296 4.72 -0.47 -17.99
CA LEU A 296 3.36 -1.03 -17.89
C LEU A 296 3.36 -2.50 -17.43
N LEU A 297 4.25 -3.33 -17.99
CA LEU A 297 4.33 -4.74 -17.62
C LEU A 297 4.81 -4.95 -16.18
N VAL A 298 5.84 -4.21 -15.73
CA VAL A 298 6.30 -4.32 -14.34
C VAL A 298 5.24 -3.80 -13.37
N GLU A 299 4.55 -2.71 -13.69
CA GLU A 299 3.45 -2.20 -12.88
C GLU A 299 2.27 -3.17 -12.79
N ILE A 300 1.93 -3.88 -13.88
CA ILE A 300 0.95 -4.97 -13.83
C ILE A 300 1.43 -6.07 -12.87
N GLY A 301 2.72 -6.41 -12.91
CA GLY A 301 3.35 -7.34 -11.97
C GLY A 301 3.16 -6.90 -10.52
N VAL A 302 3.51 -5.64 -10.21
CA VAL A 302 3.33 -5.04 -8.87
C VAL A 302 1.86 -5.10 -8.44
N GLY A 303 0.95 -4.65 -9.31
CA GLY A 303 -0.48 -4.58 -8.98
C GLY A 303 -1.10 -5.95 -8.69
N ILE A 304 -0.75 -6.97 -9.47
CA ILE A 304 -1.18 -8.35 -9.21
C ILE A 304 -0.63 -8.85 -7.87
N THR A 305 0.65 -8.61 -7.58
CA THR A 305 1.27 -9.05 -6.32
C THR A 305 0.62 -8.39 -5.12
N VAL A 306 0.46 -7.06 -5.15
CA VAL A 306 -0.14 -6.29 -4.05
C VAL A 306 -1.60 -6.68 -3.84
N PHE A 307 -2.40 -6.78 -4.91
CA PHE A 307 -3.77 -7.25 -4.85
C PHE A 307 -3.87 -8.60 -4.13
N ALA A 308 -3.08 -9.57 -4.58
CA ALA A 308 -3.15 -10.93 -4.09
C ALA A 308 -2.68 -11.06 -2.63
N VAL A 309 -1.62 -10.33 -2.25
CA VAL A 309 -1.11 -10.31 -0.88
C VAL A 309 -2.11 -9.66 0.07
N VAL A 310 -2.62 -8.47 -0.25
CA VAL A 310 -3.57 -7.75 0.61
C VAL A 310 -4.84 -8.57 0.82
N LEU A 311 -5.43 -9.08 -0.26
CA LEU A 311 -6.63 -9.90 -0.18
C LEU A 311 -6.36 -11.22 0.57
N GLY A 312 -5.17 -11.82 0.37
CA GLY A 312 -4.76 -13.04 1.05
C GLY A 312 -4.67 -12.88 2.56
N ILE A 313 -4.02 -11.80 3.01
CA ILE A 313 -3.93 -11.44 4.44
C ILE A 313 -5.35 -11.23 5.00
N PHE A 314 -6.20 -10.49 4.30
CA PHE A 314 -7.58 -10.26 4.74
C PHE A 314 -8.39 -11.55 4.83
N TYR A 315 -8.26 -12.48 3.88
CA TYR A 315 -8.93 -13.79 3.94
C TYR A 315 -8.42 -14.65 5.10
N ALA A 316 -7.13 -14.59 5.41
CA ALA A 316 -6.53 -15.31 6.54
C ALA A 316 -7.06 -14.78 7.89
N LEU A 317 -7.26 -13.47 8.00
CA LEU A 317 -7.82 -12.83 9.21
C LEU A 317 -9.32 -13.02 9.34
N SER A 318 -10.09 -12.79 8.26
CA SER A 318 -11.55 -12.75 8.29
C SER A 318 -12.21 -14.13 8.48
N GLY A 319 -11.53 -15.22 8.09
CA GLY A 319 -12.02 -16.59 8.27
C GLY A 319 -11.90 -17.13 9.70
N ARG A 320 -11.26 -16.42 10.63
CA ARG A 320 -10.97 -16.93 11.96
C ARG A 320 -12.00 -16.48 13.00
N ARG A 321 -12.37 -17.37 13.92
CA ARG A 321 -13.07 -17.02 15.17
C ARG A 321 -12.09 -17.03 16.35
N ARG A 322 -12.38 -16.20 17.34
CA ARG A 322 -11.68 -16.17 18.62
C ARG A 322 -11.81 -17.54 19.29
N ILE A 323 -10.70 -18.22 19.54
CA ILE A 323 -10.67 -19.41 20.39
C ILE A 323 -10.91 -18.89 21.80
N THR A 324 -12.15 -19.03 22.28
CA THR A 324 -12.55 -18.74 23.67
C THR A 324 -12.10 -19.85 24.59
#